data_AF-A0A8D7F071-F1
#
_entry.id   AF-A0A8D7F071-F1
#
_cell.length_a   1.000
_cell.length_b   1.000
_cell.length_c   1.000
_cell.angle_alpha   90.00
_cell.angle_beta   90.00
_cell.angle_gamma   90.00
#
_symmetry.space_group_name_H-M   'P 1'
#
loop_
_entity.id
_entity.type
_entity.pdbx_description
1 polymer ?
#
loop_
_entity_poly.entity_id
_entity_poly.type
_entity_poly.pdbx_seq_one_letter_code
_entity_poly.pdbx_strand_id
1 'polypeptide(L)'
;MLHEKITDKAYSHEELIWIITARSKAQLIATISHYKNEYGKSIIKDLKSDRKNEFLVALRAIIRCTCYPEKYLEKVIRLAIKGLRIDVNSLTRIVTTRAEVDLKTIEAVYYKRNSMSLKQVVKDHTSGDYKTMLIALLGNNA
;
A
#
# COMPACT_ATOMS: atom_id res chain seq x y z
N MET A 1 -12.84 -17.08 14.87
CA MET A 1 -13.38 -15.73 14.63
C MET A 1 -12.93 -15.08 13.32
N LEU A 2 -11.83 -14.30 13.21
CA LEU A 2 -11.47 -13.67 11.91
C LEU A 2 -11.28 -14.70 10.78
N HIS A 3 -10.54 -15.77 11.06
CA HIS A 3 -10.30 -16.83 10.09
C HIS A 3 -11.58 -17.53 9.67
N GLU A 4 -12.42 -17.91 10.62
CA GLU A 4 -13.74 -18.50 10.41
C GLU A 4 -14.61 -17.63 9.50
N LYS A 5 -14.81 -16.34 9.81
CA LYS A 5 -15.63 -15.45 8.97
C LYS A 5 -15.06 -15.26 7.56
N ILE A 6 -13.73 -15.29 7.40
CA ILE A 6 -13.08 -15.20 6.08
C ILE A 6 -13.24 -16.50 5.30
N THR A 7 -13.14 -17.66 5.96
CA THR A 7 -13.32 -18.99 5.39
C THR A 7 -14.76 -19.19 4.92
N ASP A 8 -15.73 -18.76 5.72
CA ASP A 8 -17.16 -18.80 5.39
C ASP A 8 -17.57 -17.75 4.36
N LYS A 9 -16.61 -16.92 3.89
CA LYS A 9 -16.83 -15.79 2.97
C LYS A 9 -17.82 -14.74 3.51
N ALA A 10 -18.03 -14.70 4.82
CA ALA A 10 -18.82 -13.71 5.54
C ALA A 10 -18.02 -12.39 5.70
N TYR A 11 -17.55 -11.83 4.58
CA TYR A 11 -16.64 -10.67 4.58
C TYR A 11 -17.28 -9.40 5.14
N SER A 12 -18.59 -9.23 4.97
CA SER A 12 -19.35 -8.07 5.47
C SER A 12 -19.83 -8.22 6.92
N HIS A 13 -19.40 -9.27 7.63
CA HIS A 13 -19.79 -9.48 9.02
C HIS A 13 -19.27 -8.32 9.88
N GLU A 14 -20.16 -7.75 10.70
CA GLU A 14 -19.90 -6.51 11.46
C GLU A 14 -18.63 -6.60 12.29
N GLU A 15 -18.42 -7.72 12.98
CA GLU A 15 -17.24 -7.92 13.81
C GLU A 15 -15.92 -7.94 13.02
N LEU A 16 -15.91 -8.49 11.80
CA LEU A 16 -14.73 -8.46 10.93
C LEU A 16 -14.43 -7.01 10.53
N ILE A 17 -15.47 -6.27 10.13
CA ILE A 17 -15.35 -4.86 9.77
C ILE A 17 -14.82 -4.08 10.98
N TRP A 18 -15.45 -4.23 12.14
CA TRP A 18 -15.11 -3.54 13.38
C TRP A 18 -13.67 -3.80 13.82
N ILE A 19 -13.18 -5.04 13.73
CA ILE A 19 -11.79 -5.35 14.07
C ILE A 19 -10.81 -4.62 13.14
N ILE A 20 -11.12 -4.56 11.85
CA ILE A 20 -10.24 -3.96 10.84
C ILE A 20 -10.30 -2.43 10.89
N THR A 21 -11.44 -1.83 11.22
CA THR A 21 -11.65 -0.37 11.13
C THR A 21 -11.54 0.37 12.46
N ALA A 22 -11.88 -0.25 13.59
CA ALA A 22 -12.03 0.44 14.88
C ALA A 22 -10.90 0.14 15.89
N ARG A 23 -10.11 -0.92 15.69
CA ARG A 23 -9.00 -1.23 16.61
C ARG A 23 -7.82 -0.29 16.40
N SER A 24 -7.04 -0.09 17.47
CA SER A 24 -5.81 0.69 17.38
C SER A 24 -4.82 0.04 16.41
N LYS A 25 -3.94 0.85 15.80
CA LYS A 25 -2.92 0.35 14.87
C LYS A 25 -2.05 -0.75 15.50
N ALA A 26 -1.62 -0.57 16.75
CA ALA A 26 -0.80 -1.55 17.46
C ALA A 26 -1.55 -2.88 17.64
N GLN A 27 -2.82 -2.82 18.07
CA GLN A 27 -3.64 -4.00 18.24
C GLN A 27 -3.90 -4.71 16.90
N LEU A 28 -4.23 -3.97 15.83
CA LEU A 28 -4.47 -4.56 14.52
C LEU A 28 -3.21 -5.27 13.99
N ILE A 29 -2.03 -4.67 14.15
CA ILE A 29 -0.75 -5.30 13.78
C ILE A 29 -0.54 -6.62 14.54
N ALA A 30 -0.81 -6.62 15.85
CA ALA A 30 -0.71 -7.83 16.67
C ALA A 30 -1.70 -8.90 16.21
N THR A 31 -2.96 -8.54 15.97
CA THR A 31 -3.99 -9.46 15.48
C THR A 31 -3.64 -10.06 14.12
N ILE A 32 -3.16 -9.25 13.16
CA ILE A 32 -2.76 -9.75 11.84
C ILE A 32 -1.51 -10.64 11.91
N SER A 33 -0.57 -10.32 12.82
CA SER A 33 0.63 -11.14 13.03
C SER A 33 0.28 -12.47 13.66
N HIS A 34 -0.58 -12.47 14.68
CA HIS A 34 -1.09 -13.69 15.30
C HIS A 34 -1.85 -14.56 14.30
N TYR A 35 -2.73 -13.98 13.48
CA TYR A 35 -3.40 -14.69 12.39
C TYR A 35 -2.40 -15.44 11.49
N LYS A 36 -1.30 -14.78 11.10
CA LYS A 36 -0.28 -15.41 10.26
C LYS A 36 0.43 -16.56 10.98
N ASN A 37 0.69 -16.42 12.27
CA ASN A 37 1.38 -17.44 13.06
C ASN A 37 0.49 -18.69 13.26
N GLU A 38 -0.78 -18.49 13.59
CA GLU A 38 -1.74 -19.59 13.82
C GLU A 38 -2.07 -20.36 12.52
N TYR A 39 -2.31 -19.64 11.42
CA TYR A 39 -2.81 -20.25 10.18
C TYR A 39 -1.74 -20.44 9.09
N GLY A 40 -0.48 -20.09 9.37
CA GLY A 40 0.64 -20.20 8.43
C GLY A 40 0.54 -19.30 7.18
N LYS A 41 -0.53 -18.51 7.05
CA LYS A 41 -0.86 -17.71 5.87
C LYS A 41 -1.33 -16.33 6.28
N SER A 42 -0.94 -15.32 5.49
CA SER A 42 -1.37 -13.94 5.75
C SER A 42 -2.85 -13.76 5.42
N ILE A 43 -3.59 -13.08 6.32
CA ILE A 43 -4.99 -12.65 6.11
C ILE A 43 -5.22 -11.99 4.74
N ILE A 44 -4.23 -11.24 4.25
CA ILE A 44 -4.29 -10.54 2.96
C ILE A 44 -4.38 -11.53 1.79
N LYS A 45 -3.76 -12.71 1.92
CA LYS A 45 -3.83 -13.78 0.92
C LYS A 45 -5.21 -14.46 0.95
N ASP A 46 -5.81 -14.63 2.13
CA ASP A 46 -7.14 -15.24 2.25
C ASP A 46 -8.25 -14.31 1.76
N LEU A 47 -8.10 -13.01 1.98
CA LEU A 47 -8.96 -12.00 1.40
C LEU A 47 -8.77 -11.83 -0.12
N LYS A 48 -7.91 -12.60 -0.79
CA LYS A 48 -7.63 -12.48 -2.24
C LYS A 48 -8.42 -13.49 -3.10
N SER A 49 -9.42 -14.14 -2.53
CA SER A 49 -10.30 -15.12 -3.20
C SER A 49 -10.96 -14.51 -4.45
N ASP A 50 -11.51 -13.31 -4.34
CA ASP A 50 -12.04 -12.52 -5.45
C ASP A 50 -11.25 -11.21 -5.62
N ARG A 51 -10.72 -11.03 -6.84
CA ARG A 51 -9.93 -9.86 -7.21
C ARG A 51 -10.79 -8.71 -7.74
N LYS A 52 -11.99 -9.00 -8.25
CA LYS A 52 -12.95 -8.01 -8.77
C LYS A 52 -13.87 -7.46 -7.68
N ASN A 53 -14.01 -8.19 -6.57
CA ASN A 53 -14.75 -7.71 -5.42
C ASN A 53 -14.08 -6.48 -4.78
N GLU A 54 -14.68 -5.30 -4.99
CA GLU A 54 -14.19 -4.01 -4.51
C GLU A 54 -14.13 -3.92 -2.99
N PHE A 55 -15.07 -4.56 -2.29
CA PHE A 55 -15.08 -4.61 -0.84
C PHE A 55 -13.85 -5.34 -0.30
N LEU A 56 -13.48 -6.48 -0.90
CA LEU A 56 -12.23 -7.17 -0.57
C LEU A 56 -10.99 -6.36 -0.96
N VAL A 57 -11.05 -5.57 -2.04
CA VAL A 57 -9.98 -4.62 -2.38
C VAL A 57 -9.80 -3.59 -1.26
N ALA A 58 -10.90 -3.01 -0.77
CA ALA A 58 -10.90 -2.04 0.31
C ALA A 58 -10.36 -2.62 1.62
N LEU A 59 -10.84 -3.79 2.07
CA LEU A 59 -10.33 -4.44 3.28
C LEU A 59 -8.82 -4.71 3.21
N ARG A 60 -8.35 -5.23 2.07
CA ARG A 60 -6.92 -5.46 1.83
C ARG A 60 -6.11 -4.16 1.76
N ALA A 61 -6.72 -3.05 1.37
CA ALA A 61 -6.09 -1.73 1.37
C ALA A 61 -5.98 -1.21 2.80
N ILE A 62 -7.06 -1.24 3.59
CA ILE A 62 -7.07 -0.80 5.00
C ILE A 62 -6.00 -1.53 5.80
N ILE A 63 -5.97 -2.87 5.74
CA ILE A 63 -4.95 -3.66 6.46
C ILE A 63 -3.53 -3.27 6.05
N ARG A 64 -3.29 -3.01 4.75
CA ARG A 64 -1.97 -2.61 4.28
C ARG A 64 -1.61 -1.19 4.69
N CYS A 65 -2.51 -0.22 4.56
CA CYS A 65 -2.27 1.17 4.95
C CYS A 65 -1.98 1.28 6.44
N THR A 66 -2.69 0.51 7.27
CA THR A 66 -2.53 0.56 8.73
C THR A 66 -1.28 -0.20 9.17
N CYS A 67 -1.07 -1.44 8.71
CA CYS A 67 -0.01 -2.30 9.22
C CYS A 67 1.33 -2.14 8.47
N TYR A 68 1.31 -1.78 7.18
CA TYR A 68 2.48 -1.71 6.31
C TYR A 68 2.39 -0.53 5.31
N PRO A 69 2.25 0.72 5.79
CA PRO A 69 2.00 1.90 4.95
C PRO A 69 3.03 2.06 3.83
N GLU A 70 4.31 1.84 4.12
CA GLU A 70 5.40 1.96 3.16
C GLU A 70 5.27 0.96 1.99
N LYS A 71 4.84 -0.28 2.28
CA LYS A 71 4.60 -1.31 1.25
C LYS A 71 3.32 -1.05 0.47
N TYR A 72 2.32 -0.43 1.11
CA TYR A 72 1.11 0.01 0.42
C TYR A 72 1.44 1.09 -0.61
N LEU A 73 2.10 2.16 -0.16
CA LEU A 73 2.43 3.31 -0.98
C LEU A 73 3.39 2.94 -2.12
N GLU A 74 4.42 2.10 -1.85
CA GLU A 74 5.26 1.51 -2.89
C GLU A 74 4.43 0.84 -3.99
N LYS A 75 3.43 0.05 -3.58
CA LYS A 75 2.58 -0.67 -4.53
C LYS A 75 1.71 0.27 -5.34
N VAL A 76 1.17 1.33 -4.74
CA VAL A 76 0.38 2.33 -5.45
C VAL A 76 1.24 3.04 -6.49
N ILE A 77 2.45 3.48 -6.11
CA ILE A 77 3.42 4.09 -7.03
C ILE A 77 3.72 3.12 -8.19
N ARG A 78 4.10 1.87 -7.90
CA ARG A 78 4.39 0.88 -8.96
C ARG A 78 3.22 0.69 -9.92
N LEU A 79 1.99 0.61 -9.40
CA LEU A 79 0.81 0.43 -10.25
C LEU A 79 0.52 1.67 -11.09
N ALA A 80 0.75 2.88 -10.53
CA ALA A 80 0.62 4.13 -11.25
C ALA A 80 1.57 4.22 -12.45
N ILE A 81 2.77 3.65 -12.33
CA ILE A 81 3.80 3.67 -13.39
C ILE A 81 3.62 2.54 -14.41
N LYS A 82 3.21 1.34 -13.96
CA LYS A 82 3.13 0.14 -14.83
C LYS A 82 1.98 0.20 -15.85
N GLY A 83 1.03 1.12 -15.70
CA GLY A 83 -0.08 1.28 -16.64
C GLY A 83 0.39 1.71 -18.04
N LEU A 84 -0.46 1.48 -19.05
CA LEU A 84 -0.24 1.98 -20.42
C LEU A 84 -0.03 3.50 -20.44
N ARG A 85 -0.70 4.19 -19.52
CA ARG A 85 -0.51 5.61 -19.20
C ARG A 85 -0.17 5.70 -17.71
N ILE A 86 0.73 6.61 -17.38
CA ILE A 86 1.09 6.90 -15.98
C ILE A 86 -0.11 7.56 -15.29
N ASP A 87 -0.49 7.04 -14.13
CA ASP A 87 -1.42 7.71 -13.23
C ASP A 87 -0.67 8.81 -12.47
N VAL A 88 -0.60 9.98 -13.11
CA VAL A 88 0.04 11.18 -12.58
C VAL A 88 -0.59 11.65 -11.28
N ASN A 89 -1.88 11.41 -11.07
CA ASN A 89 -2.60 11.84 -9.86
C ASN A 89 -2.15 11.02 -8.65
N SER A 90 -2.07 9.70 -8.79
CA SER A 90 -1.57 8.84 -7.72
C SER A 90 -0.11 9.10 -7.40
N LEU A 91 0.73 9.30 -8.43
CA LEU A 91 2.15 9.65 -8.23
C LEU A 91 2.31 10.99 -7.51
N THR A 92 1.65 12.04 -8.00
CA THR A 92 1.68 13.39 -7.40
C THR A 92 1.23 13.34 -5.96
N ARG A 93 0.06 12.74 -5.69
CA ARG A 93 -0.50 12.66 -4.34
C ARG A 93 0.46 12.00 -3.36
N ILE A 94 1.14 10.92 -3.75
CA ILE A 94 2.06 10.24 -2.84
C ILE A 94 3.33 11.06 -2.63
N VAL A 95 3.93 11.60 -3.69
CA VAL A 95 5.15 12.41 -3.55
C VAL A 95 4.87 13.66 -2.71
N THR A 96 3.79 14.39 -2.97
CA THR A 96 3.48 15.64 -2.23
C THR A 96 3.07 15.38 -0.78
N THR A 97 2.23 14.38 -0.50
CA THR A 97 1.73 14.14 0.86
C THR A 97 2.72 13.42 1.77
N ARG A 98 3.74 12.75 1.20
CA ARG A 98 4.70 11.94 1.97
C ARG A 98 6.09 12.53 2.03
N ALA A 99 6.41 13.55 1.22
CA ALA A 99 7.73 14.18 1.13
C ALA A 99 8.34 14.47 2.52
N GLU A 100 7.55 15.03 3.42
CA GLU A 100 7.99 15.44 4.76
C GLU A 100 7.67 14.41 5.87
N VAL A 101 7.12 13.24 5.51
CA VAL A 101 6.66 12.23 6.48
C VAL A 101 7.54 10.99 6.44
N ASP A 102 7.53 10.26 5.32
CA ASP A 102 8.20 8.95 5.20
C ASP A 102 8.61 8.60 3.77
N LEU A 103 8.69 9.58 2.87
CA LEU A 103 9.02 9.35 1.45
C LEU A 103 10.35 8.61 1.26
N LYS A 104 11.38 8.92 2.07
CA LYS A 104 12.67 8.20 2.03
C LYS A 104 12.53 6.70 2.31
N THR A 105 11.67 6.32 3.25
CA THR A 105 11.37 4.91 3.57
C THR A 105 10.64 4.26 2.40
N ILE A 106 9.68 4.96 1.80
CA ILE A 106 8.96 4.49 0.62
C ILE A 106 9.92 4.29 -0.57
N GLU A 107 10.85 5.22 -0.81
CA GLU A 107 11.88 5.11 -1.84
C GLU A 107 12.77 3.88 -1.64
N ALA A 108 13.22 3.63 -0.41
CA ALA A 108 14.03 2.45 -0.09
C ALA A 108 13.27 1.14 -0.35
N VAL A 109 11.99 1.07 0.05
CA VAL A 109 11.12 -0.09 -0.21
C VAL A 109 10.82 -0.25 -1.70
N TYR A 110 10.65 0.85 -2.42
CA TYR A 110 10.45 0.85 -3.88
C TYR A 110 11.69 0.32 -4.59
N TYR A 111 12.88 0.83 -4.26
CA TYR A 111 14.14 0.38 -4.84
C TYR A 111 14.39 -1.11 -4.58
N LYS A 112 14.24 -1.55 -3.32
CA LYS A 112 14.41 -2.96 -2.93
C LYS A 112 13.52 -3.92 -3.74
N ARG A 113 12.36 -3.45 -4.19
CA ARG A 113 11.35 -4.29 -4.84
C ARG A 113 11.33 -4.20 -6.36
N ASN A 114 11.77 -3.08 -6.93
CA ASN A 114 11.70 -2.81 -8.37
C ASN A 114 13.08 -2.68 -9.01
N SER A 115 14.15 -2.71 -8.22
CA SER A 115 15.54 -2.55 -8.68
C SER A 115 15.78 -1.26 -9.48
N MET A 116 14.95 -0.25 -9.26
CA MET A 116 15.00 1.05 -9.94
C MET A 116 14.61 2.13 -8.94
N SER A 117 15.33 3.25 -8.94
CA SER A 117 15.05 4.35 -8.01
C SER A 117 13.79 5.10 -8.43
N LEU A 118 13.04 5.62 -7.47
CA LEU A 118 11.84 6.42 -7.75
C LEU A 118 12.18 7.68 -8.56
N LYS A 119 13.34 8.30 -8.30
CA LYS A 119 13.85 9.43 -9.07
C LYS A 119 14.08 9.08 -10.54
N GLN A 120 14.69 7.92 -10.82
CA GLN A 120 14.94 7.49 -12.20
C GLN A 120 13.62 7.30 -12.95
N VAL A 121 12.67 6.60 -12.32
CA VAL A 121 11.32 6.45 -12.87
C VAL A 121 10.69 7.81 -13.18
N VAL A 122 10.70 8.76 -12.23
CA VAL A 122 10.12 10.09 -12.47
C VAL A 122 10.81 10.77 -13.65
N LYS A 123 12.14 10.66 -13.79
CA LYS A 123 12.87 11.23 -14.93
C LYS A 123 12.46 10.62 -16.27
N ASP A 124 12.23 9.31 -16.31
CA ASP A 124 11.92 8.57 -17.54
C ASP A 124 10.46 8.75 -17.98
N HIS A 125 9.57 8.97 -17.00
CA HIS A 125 8.12 8.95 -17.21
C HIS A 125 7.46 10.34 -17.15
N THR A 126 8.19 11.40 -16.78
CA THR A 126 7.63 12.76 -16.66
C THR A 126 8.52 13.80 -17.35
N SER A 127 7.96 14.96 -17.68
CA SER A 127 8.66 16.03 -18.41
C SER A 127 8.27 17.42 -17.90
N GLY A 128 9.00 18.44 -18.37
CA GLY A 128 8.76 19.85 -18.03
C GLY A 128 8.85 20.17 -16.53
N ASP A 129 8.14 21.22 -16.12
CA ASP A 129 8.14 21.71 -14.73
C ASP A 129 7.56 20.70 -13.75
N TYR A 130 6.64 19.85 -14.20
CA TYR A 130 6.09 18.77 -13.41
C TYR A 130 7.18 17.78 -12.95
N LYS A 131 8.09 17.37 -13.87
CA LYS A 131 9.25 16.57 -13.50
C LYS A 131 10.13 17.30 -12.49
N THR A 132 10.44 18.56 -12.75
CA THR A 132 11.32 19.37 -11.89
C THR A 132 10.77 19.45 -10.47
N MET A 133 9.47 19.71 -10.32
CA MET A 133 8.77 19.74 -9.03
C MET A 133 8.87 18.38 -8.30
N LEU A 134 8.55 17.27 -8.97
CA LEU A 134 8.58 15.94 -8.33
C LEU A 134 9.99 15.55 -7.90
N ILE A 135 11.01 15.86 -8.72
CA ILE A 135 12.41 15.59 -8.37
C ILE A 135 12.85 16.44 -7.16
N ALA A 136 12.43 17.70 -7.09
CA ALA A 136 12.70 18.55 -5.93
C ALA A 136 12.10 17.98 -4.64
N LEU A 137 10.85 17.46 -4.70
CA LEU A 137 10.18 16.84 -3.56
C LEU A 137 10.77 15.48 -3.15
N LEU A 138 11.30 14.72 -4.10
CA LEU A 138 12.09 13.51 -3.81
C LEU A 138 13.46 13.83 -3.18
N GLY A 139 13.79 15.12 -3.08
CA GLY A 139 15.03 15.64 -2.53
C GLY A 139 16.20 15.49 -3.50
N ASN A 140 17.16 16.39 -3.40
CA ASN A 140 18.49 16.17 -3.95
C ASN A 140 19.30 15.47 -2.86
N ASN A 141 19.60 14.19 -3.05
CA ASN A 141 20.68 13.59 -2.26
C ASN A 141 21.96 14.06 -2.94
N ALA A 142 22.60 15.08 -2.36
CA ALA A 142 24.04 15.22 -2.44
C ALA A 142 24.68 14.10 -1.61
#